data_AF-A0A0F9C1Z6-F1
#
_entry.id   AF-A0A0F9C1Z6-F1
#
_cell.length_a   1.000
_cell.length_b   1.000
_cell.length_c   1.000
_cell.angle_alpha   90.00
_cell.angle_beta   90.00
_cell.angle_gamma   90.00
#
_symmetry.space_group_name_H-M   'P 1'
#
loop_
_entity.id
_entity.type
_entity.pdbx_description
1 polymer ?
#
loop_
_entity_poly.entity_id
_entity_poly.type
_entity_poly.pdbx_seq_one_letter_code
_entity_poly.pdbx_strand_id
1 'polypeptide(L)' 'YNLMQPEISAKLKERKIKTLEAKSPDVIAAGNIGCMMQIGSGTGVPGVHSVELLDWAYGGPKPPALSRDPDAPAQVPRLR' A
#
# COMPACT_ATOMS: atom_id res chain seq x y z
N TYR A 1 3.65 -10.75 14.34
CA TYR A 1 2.70 -11.81 13.98
C TYR A 1 3.20 -12.68 12.83
N ASN A 2 3.63 -12.11 11.69
CA ASN A 2 4.09 -12.89 10.53
C ASN A 2 5.14 -13.97 10.84
N LEU A 3 6.09 -13.69 11.75
CA LEU A 3 7.11 -14.68 12.16
C LEU A 3 6.55 -15.76 13.11
N MET A 4 5.79 -15.34 14.13
CA MET A 4 5.38 -16.23 15.22
C MET A 4 4.11 -17.04 14.89
N GLN A 5 3.26 -16.52 14.01
CA GLN A 5 1.95 -17.09 13.65
C GLN A 5 1.63 -16.79 12.16
N PRO A 6 2.32 -17.46 11.23
CA PRO A 6 2.22 -17.14 9.80
C PRO A 6 0.81 -17.39 9.22
N GLU A 7 0.15 -18.48 9.61
CA GLU A 7 -1.19 -18.83 9.10
C GLU A 7 -2.26 -17.81 9.48
N ILE A 8 -2.31 -17.39 10.75
CA ILE A 8 -3.25 -16.38 11.21
C ILE A 8 -2.95 -15.04 10.53
N SER A 9 -1.66 -14.70 10.39
CA SER A 9 -1.25 -13.46 9.73
C SER A 9 -1.65 -13.43 8.25
N ALA A 10 -1.57 -14.57 7.55
CA ALA A 10 -2.02 -14.70 6.17
C ALA A 10 -3.53 -14.50 6.05
N LYS A 11 -4.33 -15.15 6.91
CA LYS A 11 -5.80 -14.97 6.95
C LYS A 11 -6.20 -13.52 7.22
N LEU A 12 -5.49 -12.85 8.15
CA LEU A 12 -5.74 -11.44 8.45
C LEU A 12 -5.37 -10.53 7.28
N LYS A 13 -4.25 -10.79 6.58
CA LYS A 13 -3.85 -10.08 5.36
C LYS A 13 -4.95 -10.21 4.29
N GLU A 14 -5.39 -11.43 4.01
CA GLU A 14 -6.40 -11.71 2.99
C GLU A 14 -7.74 -11.03 3.30
N ARG A 15 -8.21 -11.10 4.56
CA ARG A 15 -9.42 -10.39 4.99
C ARG A 15 -9.28 -8.87 4.82
N LYS A 16 -8.12 -8.31 5.15
CA LYS A 16 -7.85 -6.88 5.02
C LYS A 16 -7.92 -6.43 3.57
N ILE A 17 -7.24 -7.15 2.66
CA ILE A 17 -7.27 -6.87 1.22
C ILE A 17 -8.70 -6.91 0.69
N LYS A 18 -9.43 -8.00 0.95
CA LYS A 18 -10.82 -8.15 0.50
C LYS A 18 -11.73 -7.01 0.96
N THR A 19 -11.52 -6.52 2.19
CA THR A 19 -12.29 -5.40 2.74
C THR A 19 -11.95 -4.07 2.07
N LEU A 20 -10.68 -3.85 1.73
CA LEU A 20 -10.24 -2.66 1.01
C LEU A 20 -10.76 -2.67 -0.43
N GLU A 21 -10.61 -3.78 -1.14
CA GLU A 21 -11.05 -3.92 -2.54
C GLU A 21 -12.57 -3.82 -2.71
N ALA A 22 -13.34 -4.23 -1.70
CA ALA A 22 -14.80 -4.07 -1.69
C ALA A 22 -15.26 -2.59 -1.72
N LYS A 23 -14.35 -1.63 -1.52
CA LYS A 23 -14.62 -0.19 -1.67
C LYS A 23 -14.24 0.36 -3.03
N SER A 24 -13.72 -0.47 -3.93
CA SER A 24 -13.21 -0.07 -5.25
C SER A 24 -12.29 1.16 -5.19
N PRO A 25 -11.25 1.17 -4.34
CA PRO A 25 -10.41 2.34 -4.16
C PRO A 25 -9.49 2.56 -5.36
N ASP A 26 -9.30 3.82 -5.75
CA ASP A 26 -8.29 4.21 -6.74
C ASP A 26 -6.87 4.15 -6.16
N VAL A 27 -6.73 4.42 -4.85
CA VAL A 27 -5.45 4.50 -4.13
C VAL A 27 -5.62 4.03 -2.68
N ILE A 28 -4.63 3.32 -2.14
CA ILE A 28 -4.57 2.95 -0.71
C ILE A 28 -3.40 3.70 -0.05
N ALA A 29 -3.71 4.55 0.94
CA ALA A 29 -2.70 5.26 1.71
C ALA A 29 -2.41 4.58 3.06
N ALA A 30 -1.13 4.43 3.42
CA ALA A 30 -0.73 3.93 4.73
C ALA A 30 0.59 4.54 5.21
N GLY A 31 0.70 4.80 6.52
CA GLY A 31 1.92 5.35 7.14
C GLY A 31 2.88 4.31 7.70
N ASN A 32 2.51 3.02 7.70
CA ASN A 32 3.33 1.94 8.23
C ASN A 32 3.88 1.08 7.09
N ILE A 33 5.20 1.08 6.91
CA ILE A 33 5.88 0.35 5.83
C ILE A 33 5.57 -1.15 5.82
N GLY A 34 5.40 -1.77 7.00
CA GLY A 34 5.00 -3.17 7.11
C GLY A 34 3.59 -3.42 6.57
N CYS A 35 2.66 -2.49 6.84
CA CYS A 35 1.33 -2.54 6.24
C CYS A 35 1.37 -2.34 4.73
N MET A 36 2.19 -1.40 4.23
CA MET A 36 2.32 -1.14 2.79
C MET A 36 2.83 -2.37 2.04
N MET A 37 3.87 -3.04 2.54
CA MET A 37 4.39 -4.28 1.94
C MET A 37 3.34 -5.41 1.96
N GLN A 38 2.61 -5.56 3.06
CA GLN A 38 1.58 -6.59 3.17
C GLN A 38 0.38 -6.35 2.25
N ILE A 39 -0.06 -5.11 2.11
CA ILE A 39 -1.19 -4.75 1.24
C ILE A 39 -0.76 -4.83 -0.22
N GLY A 40 0.36 -4.18 -0.57
CA GLY A 40 0.84 -4.13 -1.97
C GLY A 40 1.20 -5.50 -2.54
N SER A 41 1.50 -6.49 -1.70
CA SER A 41 1.71 -7.89 -2.13
C SER A 41 0.42 -8.70 -2.26
N GLY A 42 -0.75 -8.07 -2.30
CA GLY A 42 -2.00 -8.82 -2.49
C GLY A 42 -3.13 -8.03 -3.11
N THR A 43 -2.88 -6.84 -3.64
CA THR A 43 -3.85 -6.10 -4.46
C THR A 43 -3.12 -5.36 -5.59
N GLY A 44 -3.79 -5.17 -6.72
CA GLY A 44 -3.30 -4.33 -7.83
C GLY A 44 -3.53 -2.84 -7.62
N VAL A 45 -4.23 -2.44 -6.55
CA VAL A 45 -4.50 -1.03 -6.26
C VAL A 45 -3.19 -0.33 -5.82
N PRO A 46 -2.86 0.84 -6.39
CA PRO A 46 -1.68 1.59 -6.01
C PRO A 46 -1.62 1.93 -4.52
N GLY A 47 -0.53 1.53 -3.85
CA GLY A 47 -0.25 1.87 -2.46
C GLY A 47 0.68 3.07 -2.34
N VAL A 48 0.32 4.10 -1.56
CA VAL A 48 1.12 5.31 -1.32
C VAL A 48 1.37 5.54 0.18
N HIS A 49 2.46 6.23 0.53
CA HIS A 49 2.61 6.70 1.91
C HIS A 49 1.68 7.88 2.17
N SER A 50 1.08 7.95 3.36
CA SER A 50 0.16 9.03 3.70
C SER A 50 0.79 10.42 3.57
N VAL A 51 2.08 10.57 3.92
CA VAL A 51 2.80 11.85 3.75
C VAL A 51 3.04 12.20 2.29
N GLU A 52 3.36 11.23 1.42
CA GLU A 52 3.53 11.50 -0.03
C GLU A 52 2.20 11.94 -0.67
N LEU A 53 1.10 11.33 -0.24
CA LEU A 53 -0.23 11.71 -0.72
C LEU A 53 -0.60 13.13 -0.29
N LEU A 54 -0.28 13.49 0.96
CA LEU A 54 -0.50 14.85 1.46
C LEU A 54 0.41 15.85 0.74
N ASP A 55 1.70 15.56 0.59
CA ASP A 55 2.65 16.42 -0.12
C ASP A 55 2.16 16.72 -1.54
N TRP A 56 1.72 15.71 -2.28
CA TRP A 56 1.12 15.89 -3.60
C TRP A 56 -0.15 16.75 -3.58
N ALA A 57 -1.04 16.54 -2.60
CA ALA A 57 -2.25 17.36 -2.45
C ALA A 57 -1.94 18.85 -2.18
N TYR A 58 -0.79 19.16 -1.60
CA TYR A 58 -0.31 20.52 -1.34
C TYR A 58 0.64 21.08 -2.43
N GLY A 59 0.73 20.42 -3.59
CA GLY A 59 1.51 20.90 -4.74
C GLY A 59 2.90 20.29 -4.88
N GLY A 60 3.25 19.31 -4.04
CA GLY A 60 4.45 18.48 -4.19
C GLY A 60 4.38 17.52 -5.39
N PRO A 61 5.43 16.73 -5.64
CA PRO A 61 5.48 15.79 -6.76
C PRO A 61 4.45 14.66 -6.63
N LYS A 62 3.98 14.14 -7.77
CA LYS A 62 3.10 12.97 -7.83
C LYS A 62 3.79 11.74 -7.21
N PRO A 63 3.13 10.98 -6.32
CA PRO A 63 3.73 9.80 -5.69
C PRO A 63 4.18 8.77 -6.73
N PRO A 64 5.38 8.16 -6.59
CA PRO A 64 5.92 7.23 -7.59
C PRO A 64 4.98 6.05 -7.91
N ALA A 65 4.27 5.55 -6.90
CA ALA A 65 3.32 4.44 -7.06
C ALA A 65 2.13 4.78 -7.98
N LEU A 66 1.79 6.06 -8.17
CA LEU A 66 0.72 6.50 -9.05
C LEU A 66 1.18 6.77 -10.49
N SER A 67 2.49 6.73 -10.72
CA SER A 67 3.12 6.99 -12.02
C SER A 67 3.65 5.71 -12.67
N ARG A 68 3.48 4.57 -12.01
CA ARG A 68 4.11 3.31 -12.36
C ARG A 68 3.13 2.35 -13.04
N ASP A 69 3.66 1.57 -13.97
CA ASP A 69 3.01 0.38 -14.54
C ASP A 69 2.62 -0.62 -13.42
N PRO A 70 1.40 -1.21 -13.42
CA PRO A 70 0.89 -2.04 -12.32
C PRO A 70 1.77 -3.25 -11.96
N ASP A 71 2.55 -3.75 -12.93
CA ASP A 71 3.36 -4.98 -12.78
C ASP A 71 4.75 -4.76 -12.14
N ALA A 72 5.11 -3.52 -11.84
CA ALA A 72 6.47 -3.23 -11.46
C ALA A 72 6.66 -3.23 -9.90
N PRO A 73 7.69 -3.91 -9.36
CA PRO A 73 7.80 -4.27 -7.93
C PRO A 73 7.83 -3.08 -6.97
N ALA A 74 6.94 -3.03 -5.97
CA ALA A 74 6.78 -1.95 -5.00
C ALA A 74 8.14 -1.37 -4.51
N GLN A 75 8.42 -0.10 -4.86
CA GLN A 75 9.61 0.60 -4.38
C GLN A 75 9.33 1.18 -2.99
N VAL A 76 10.33 1.09 -2.10
CA VAL A 76 10.26 1.68 -0.76
C VAL A 76 10.17 3.21 -0.90
N PRO A 77 9.12 3.86 -0.36
CA PRO A 77 8.98 5.32 -0.36
C PRO A 77 10.19 5.99 0.28
N ARG A 78 10.79 6.98 -0.41
CA ARG A 78 11.85 7.82 0.17
C ARG A 78 11.22 9.08 0.75
N LEU A 79 10.97 9.04 2.05
CA LEU A 79 10.53 10.20 2.83
C LEU A 79 11.70 11.20 2.85
N ARG A 80 11.60 12.27 2.07
CA ARG A 80 12.52 13.43 2.13
C ARG A 80 11.93 14.51 3.00
#